data_AF-X1FIS5-F1
#
_entry.id   AF-X1FIS5-F1
#
_cell.length_a   1.000
_cell.length_b   1.000
_cell.length_c   1.000
_cell.angle_alpha   90.00
_cell.angle_beta   90.00
_cell.angle_gamma   90.00
#
_symmetry.space_group_name_H-M   'P 1'
#
loop_
_entity.id
_entity.type
_entity.pdbx_description
1 polymer ?
#
loop_
_entity_poly.entity_id
_entity_poly.type
_entity_poly.pdbx_seq_one_letter_code
_entity_poly.pdbx_strand_id
1 'polypeptide(L)'
;ICLIVKNVDVDSSKYERFKEMLRPSQVDYVLSQKFGDFADHRGSGRFSGRITAGFVMAGALAKQILNKVNISVFAYTKSIGKIEDSINYYIKDINTFIQKREISPVRALNPDLSKKMEHEIEVVQKANDSIGGTISCIIINFPVGIGGPIFNSLESNISKAIFSIPAIKGIEFGAGFKAAKMKGSEHNDPWTITLFFYNLELRWRKIHKK
;
A
#
# COMPACT_ATOMS: atom_id res chain seq x y z
N ILE A 1 23.99 0.38 7.39
CA ILE A 1 23.09 -0.26 8.38
C ILE A 1 22.73 -1.64 7.84
N CYS A 2 22.91 -2.71 8.63
CA CYS A 2 22.48 -4.06 8.26
C CYS A 2 21.49 -4.55 9.32
N LEU A 3 20.34 -5.07 8.88
CA LEU A 3 19.29 -5.61 9.75
C LEU A 3 19.01 -7.06 9.34
N ILE A 4 18.85 -7.95 10.31
CA ILE A 4 18.70 -9.39 10.08
C ILE A 4 17.47 -9.89 10.83
N VAL A 5 16.60 -10.60 10.13
CA VAL A 5 15.50 -11.36 10.73
C VAL A 5 15.73 -12.83 10.44
N LYS A 6 15.96 -13.62 11.49
CA LYS A 6 16.14 -15.08 11.36
C LYS A 6 14.80 -15.74 11.06
N ASN A 7 14.83 -16.78 10.25
CA ASN A 7 13.67 -17.63 10.04
C ASN A 7 13.69 -18.75 11.10
N VAL A 8 12.57 -18.95 11.80
CA VAL A 8 12.48 -19.89 12.93
C VAL A 8 11.71 -21.15 12.53
N ASP A 9 10.65 -21.00 11.73
CA ASP A 9 9.77 -22.10 11.32
C ASP A 9 9.91 -22.38 9.81
N VAL A 10 11.00 -23.02 9.43
CA VAL A 10 11.24 -23.41 8.03
C VAL A 10 10.81 -24.86 7.81
N ASP A 11 9.71 -25.04 7.10
CA ASP A 11 9.28 -26.34 6.59
C ASP A 11 9.14 -26.27 5.07
N SER A 12 10.16 -26.75 4.36
CA SER A 12 10.17 -26.76 2.90
C SER A 12 9.34 -27.88 2.28
N SER A 13 9.00 -28.92 3.06
CA SER A 13 8.33 -30.13 2.55
C SER A 13 6.98 -29.80 1.91
N LYS A 14 6.25 -28.83 2.47
CA LYS A 14 4.96 -28.33 1.97
C LYS A 14 5.02 -27.76 0.55
N TYR A 15 6.20 -27.37 0.09
CA TYR A 15 6.39 -26.78 -1.23
C TYR A 15 6.87 -27.78 -2.29
N GLU A 16 7.24 -29.01 -1.92
CA GLU A 16 7.78 -30.00 -2.87
C GLU A 16 6.81 -30.31 -4.02
N ARG A 17 5.51 -30.36 -3.72
CA ARG A 17 4.46 -30.54 -4.74
C ARG A 17 4.47 -29.49 -5.86
N PHE A 18 5.05 -28.30 -5.61
CA PHE A 18 5.10 -27.23 -6.61
C PHE A 18 6.21 -27.40 -7.65
N LYS A 19 7.02 -28.47 -7.56
CA LYS A 19 7.88 -28.92 -8.66
C LYS A 19 7.07 -29.34 -9.89
N GLU A 20 5.98 -30.05 -9.64
CA GLU A 20 5.13 -30.66 -10.68
C GLU A 20 3.81 -29.91 -10.85
N MET A 21 3.37 -29.18 -9.82
CA MET A 21 2.10 -28.44 -9.84
C MET A 21 2.34 -26.93 -9.70
N LEU A 22 2.45 -26.24 -10.83
CA LEU A 22 2.67 -24.80 -10.87
C LEU A 22 1.41 -24.06 -10.41
N ARG A 23 1.56 -23.08 -9.51
CA ARG A 23 0.41 -22.31 -9.01
C ARG A 23 -0.01 -21.25 -10.02
N PRO A 24 -1.31 -21.15 -10.36
CA PRO A 24 -1.82 -20.08 -11.20
C PRO A 24 -1.50 -18.70 -10.61
N SER A 25 -1.15 -17.75 -11.48
CA SER A 25 -0.85 -16.36 -11.12
C SER A 25 0.34 -16.16 -10.15
N GLN A 26 1.13 -17.20 -9.92
CA GLN A 26 2.41 -17.15 -9.20
C GLN A 26 3.58 -17.19 -10.19
N VAL A 27 4.77 -16.93 -9.67
CA VAL A 27 5.99 -16.86 -10.48
C VAL A 27 6.53 -18.23 -10.92
N ASP A 28 5.95 -19.33 -10.41
CA ASP A 28 6.48 -20.69 -10.54
C ASP A 28 6.87 -21.06 -11.99
N TYR A 29 5.95 -20.85 -12.94
CA TYR A 29 6.20 -21.11 -14.37
C TYR A 29 7.28 -20.19 -14.96
N VAL A 30 7.20 -18.89 -14.68
CA VAL A 30 8.14 -17.91 -15.25
C VAL A 30 9.55 -18.15 -14.72
N LEU A 31 9.68 -18.58 -13.46
CA LEU A 31 10.97 -18.96 -12.90
C LEU A 31 11.50 -20.24 -13.52
N SER A 32 10.68 -21.28 -13.71
CA SER A 32 11.14 -22.50 -14.35
C SER A 32 11.59 -22.25 -15.80
N GLN A 33 10.88 -21.42 -16.55
CA GLN A 33 11.30 -21.02 -17.90
C GLN A 33 12.59 -20.19 -17.91
N LYS A 34 12.75 -19.27 -16.95
CA LYS A 34 13.89 -18.36 -16.90
C LYS A 34 15.17 -19.00 -16.37
N PHE A 35 15.04 -19.89 -15.37
CA PHE A 35 16.16 -20.43 -14.60
C PHE A 35 16.33 -21.94 -14.76
N GLY A 36 15.42 -22.63 -15.46
CA GLY A 36 15.47 -24.08 -15.63
C GLY A 36 15.51 -24.80 -14.27
N ASP A 37 16.44 -25.73 -14.15
CA ASP A 37 16.68 -26.53 -12.94
C ASP A 37 17.11 -25.70 -11.71
N PHE A 38 17.52 -24.44 -11.91
CA PHE A 38 17.89 -23.52 -10.82
C PHE A 38 16.70 -22.72 -10.27
N ALA A 39 15.48 -22.92 -10.77
CA ALA A 39 14.29 -22.28 -10.25
C ALA A 39 13.95 -22.81 -8.85
N ASP A 40 13.94 -21.93 -7.84
CA ASP A 40 13.57 -22.33 -6.48
C ASP A 40 12.05 -22.53 -6.35
N HIS A 41 11.60 -23.79 -6.37
CA HIS A 41 10.20 -24.19 -6.19
C HIS A 41 9.71 -24.00 -4.74
N ARG A 42 10.61 -23.80 -3.76
CA ARG A 42 10.26 -23.74 -2.34
C ARG A 42 9.66 -22.38 -2.00
N GLY A 43 8.34 -22.26 -2.19
CA GLY A 43 7.60 -21.05 -1.86
C GLY A 43 8.01 -19.85 -2.72
N SER A 44 8.43 -20.10 -3.97
CA SER A 44 8.97 -19.10 -4.91
C SER A 44 10.26 -18.39 -4.44
N GLY A 45 10.97 -18.92 -3.45
CA GLY A 45 12.24 -18.37 -2.98
C GLY A 45 12.20 -16.87 -2.69
N ARG A 46 13.00 -16.08 -3.44
CA ARG A 46 13.10 -14.61 -3.31
C ARG A 46 11.81 -13.85 -3.65
N PHE A 47 10.89 -14.47 -4.38
CA PHE A 47 9.63 -13.86 -4.81
C PHE A 47 8.49 -14.06 -3.81
N SER A 48 8.76 -14.78 -2.71
CA SER A 48 7.84 -14.92 -1.60
C SER A 48 7.48 -13.58 -0.96
N GLY A 49 6.26 -13.45 -0.45
CA GLY A 49 5.84 -12.35 0.42
C GLY A 49 6.78 -12.10 1.60
N ARG A 50 7.57 -13.10 2.03
CA ARG A 50 8.57 -12.95 3.11
C ARG A 50 9.60 -11.85 2.83
N ILE A 51 9.87 -11.52 1.57
CA ILE A 51 10.79 -10.43 1.19
C ILE A 51 10.36 -9.08 1.80
N THR A 52 9.06 -8.89 2.02
CA THR A 52 8.50 -7.64 2.59
C THR A 52 8.98 -7.37 4.02
N ALA A 53 9.42 -8.38 4.78
CA ALA A 53 10.03 -8.16 6.09
C ALA A 53 11.27 -7.24 5.98
N GLY A 54 12.08 -7.42 4.94
CA GLY A 54 13.20 -6.54 4.62
C GLY A 54 12.76 -5.12 4.28
N PHE A 55 11.68 -4.98 3.51
CA PHE A 55 11.12 -3.69 3.15
C PHE A 55 10.55 -2.94 4.36
N VAL A 56 9.86 -3.65 5.26
CA VAL A 56 9.33 -3.08 6.51
C VAL A 56 10.45 -2.60 7.42
N MET A 57 11.54 -3.37 7.56
CA MET A 57 12.72 -2.96 8.32
C MET A 57 13.35 -1.67 7.77
N ALA A 58 13.57 -1.60 6.45
CA ALA A 58 14.07 -0.40 5.80
C ALA A 58 13.08 0.78 5.93
N GLY A 59 11.78 0.51 5.77
CA GLY A 59 10.71 1.48 5.91
C GLY A 59 10.60 2.06 7.32
N ALA A 60 10.85 1.27 8.36
CA ALA A 60 10.87 1.75 9.75
C ALA A 60 11.98 2.79 9.96
N LEU A 61 13.18 2.57 9.40
CA LEU A 61 14.26 3.55 9.41
C LEU A 61 13.91 4.79 8.59
N ALA A 62 13.37 4.60 7.39
CA ALA A 62 12.93 5.70 6.52
C ALA A 62 11.88 6.58 7.22
N LYS A 63 10.90 5.99 7.90
CA LYS A 63 9.91 6.73 8.70
C LYS A 63 10.54 7.57 9.81
N GLN A 64 11.55 7.05 10.49
CA GLN A 64 12.28 7.83 11.51
C GLN A 64 13.00 9.03 10.90
N ILE A 65 13.60 8.89 9.71
CA ILE A 65 14.27 9.98 9.00
C ILE A 65 13.23 11.03 8.55
N LEU A 66 12.12 10.60 7.95
CA LEU A 66 11.05 11.49 7.50
C LEU A 66 10.43 12.30 8.66
N ASN A 67 10.26 11.66 9.82
CA ASN A 67 9.75 12.34 11.01
C ASN A 67 10.65 13.50 11.47
N LYS A 68 11.99 13.43 11.25
CA LYS A 68 12.90 14.53 11.59
C LYS A 68 12.67 15.80 10.78
N VAL A 69 12.05 15.67 9.60
CA VAL A 69 11.66 16.79 8.73
C VAL A 69 10.14 16.97 8.69
N ASN A 70 9.44 16.52 9.74
CA ASN A 70 7.99 16.66 9.93
C ASN A 70 7.13 15.99 8.83
N ILE A 71 7.68 15.05 8.06
CA ILE A 71 6.93 14.27 7.07
C ILE A 71 6.41 13.01 7.75
N SER A 72 5.12 12.75 7.62
CA SER A 72 4.49 11.56 8.20
C SER A 72 3.83 10.69 7.13
N VAL A 73 3.97 9.37 7.27
CA VAL A 73 3.38 8.38 6.37
C VAL A 73 2.43 7.47 7.15
N PHE A 74 1.19 7.43 6.71
CA PHE A 74 0.09 6.66 7.31
C PHE A 74 -0.58 5.80 6.26
N ALA A 75 -0.90 4.55 6.60
CA ALA A 75 -1.67 3.67 5.73
C ALA A 75 -2.69 2.87 6.53
N TYR A 76 -3.80 2.51 5.89
CA TYR A 76 -4.91 1.75 6.45
C TYR A 76 -5.62 0.94 5.36
N THR A 77 -6.34 -0.10 5.77
CA THR A 77 -7.15 -0.92 4.86
C THR A 77 -8.37 -0.13 4.42
N LYS A 78 -8.50 0.07 3.10
CA LYS A 78 -9.62 0.78 2.49
C LYS A 78 -10.71 -0.19 2.05
N SER A 79 -10.36 -1.36 1.53
CA SER A 79 -11.34 -2.39 1.21
C SER A 79 -10.80 -3.80 1.40
N ILE A 80 -11.72 -4.73 1.67
CA ILE A 80 -11.51 -6.17 1.55
C ILE A 80 -12.72 -6.71 0.78
N GLY A 81 -12.46 -7.40 -0.34
CA GLY A 81 -13.54 -7.84 -1.21
C GLY A 81 -14.44 -6.69 -1.69
N LYS A 82 -15.74 -6.85 -1.48
CA LYS A 82 -16.78 -5.86 -1.83
C LYS A 82 -17.01 -4.80 -0.76
N ILE A 83 -16.39 -4.94 0.41
CA ILE A 83 -16.59 -4.02 1.53
C ILE A 83 -15.55 -2.93 1.41
N GLU A 84 -16.01 -1.71 1.13
CA GLU A 84 -15.15 -0.54 0.90
C GLU A 84 -15.51 0.59 1.86
N ASP A 85 -14.46 1.22 2.41
CA ASP A 85 -14.55 2.49 3.09
C ASP A 85 -14.44 3.63 2.08
N SER A 86 -15.59 4.23 1.76
CA SER A 86 -15.69 5.36 0.83
C SER A 86 -15.32 6.71 1.46
N ILE A 87 -14.99 6.75 2.76
CA ILE A 87 -14.67 7.98 3.46
C ILE A 87 -13.29 8.49 3.05
N ASN A 88 -13.24 9.74 2.61
CA ASN A 88 -12.00 10.48 2.41
C ASN A 88 -11.57 11.18 3.71
N TYR A 89 -10.71 10.51 4.46
CA TYR A 89 -10.25 11.00 5.76
C TYR A 89 -9.30 12.20 5.64
N TYR A 90 -9.63 13.29 6.34
CA TYR A 90 -8.71 14.40 6.55
C TYR A 90 -7.98 14.22 7.90
N ILE A 91 -6.70 13.87 7.83
CA ILE A 91 -5.90 13.58 9.03
C ILE A 91 -5.41 14.89 9.64
N LYS A 92 -6.02 15.29 10.76
CA LYS A 92 -5.56 16.43 11.59
C LYS A 92 -4.47 16.01 12.56
N ASP A 93 -4.65 14.86 13.20
CA ASP A 93 -3.69 14.23 14.10
C ASP A 93 -3.48 12.78 13.67
N ILE A 94 -2.26 12.47 13.25
CA ILE A 94 -1.92 11.12 12.78
C ILE A 94 -1.96 10.09 13.91
N ASN A 95 -1.67 10.47 15.15
CA ASN A 95 -1.59 9.53 16.27
C ASN A 95 -2.97 8.95 16.61
N THR A 96 -4.01 9.79 16.62
CA THR A 96 -5.40 9.34 16.77
C THR A 96 -5.79 8.32 15.70
N PHE A 97 -5.39 8.54 14.44
CA PHE A 97 -5.70 7.63 13.34
C PHE A 97 -4.89 6.32 13.42
N ILE A 98 -3.64 6.38 13.86
CA ILE A 98 -2.84 5.19 14.16
C ILE A 98 -3.54 4.35 15.23
N GLN A 99 -3.94 4.95 16.35
CA GLN A 99 -4.63 4.22 17.41
C GLN A 99 -5.93 3.55 16.91
N LYS A 100 -6.74 4.28 16.13
CA LYS A 100 -7.96 3.71 15.49
C LYS A 100 -7.66 2.53 14.57
N ARG A 101 -6.60 2.61 13.77
CA ARG A 101 -6.15 1.51 12.91
C ARG A 101 -5.67 0.32 13.73
N GLU A 102 -4.92 0.56 14.81
CA GLU A 102 -4.29 -0.50 15.60
C GLU A 102 -5.30 -1.37 16.35
N ILE A 103 -6.45 -0.83 16.75
CA ILE A 103 -7.52 -1.60 17.39
C ILE A 103 -8.31 -2.49 16.42
N SER A 104 -8.20 -2.27 15.11
CA SER A 104 -8.87 -3.08 14.09
C SER A 104 -7.97 -4.28 13.70
N PRO A 105 -8.47 -5.52 13.77
CA PRO A 105 -7.73 -6.71 13.33
C PRO A 105 -7.32 -6.66 11.86
N VAL A 106 -8.13 -6.01 11.03
CA VAL A 106 -7.88 -5.81 9.59
C VAL A 106 -7.27 -4.45 9.26
N ARG A 107 -6.86 -3.68 10.27
CA ARG A 107 -6.25 -2.34 10.09
C ARG A 107 -7.17 -1.35 9.36
N ALA A 108 -8.48 -1.48 9.52
CA ALA A 108 -9.47 -0.52 9.01
C ALA A 108 -9.66 0.64 10.01
N LEU A 109 -10.15 1.78 9.52
CA LEU A 109 -10.44 2.95 10.37
C LEU A 109 -11.87 2.99 10.90
N ASN A 110 -12.82 2.45 10.14
CA ASN A 110 -14.22 2.38 10.53
C ASN A 110 -14.50 1.04 11.25
N PRO A 111 -14.89 1.05 12.54
CA PRO A 111 -15.12 -0.18 13.31
C PRO A 111 -16.23 -1.08 12.74
N ASP A 112 -17.28 -0.51 12.16
CA ASP A 112 -18.38 -1.29 11.59
C ASP A 112 -17.97 -1.96 10.29
N LEU A 113 -17.16 -1.28 9.48
CA LEU A 113 -16.57 -1.88 8.27
C LEU A 113 -15.51 -2.92 8.65
N SER A 114 -14.72 -2.70 9.70
CA SER A 114 -13.76 -3.70 10.23
C SER A 114 -14.46 -5.03 10.48
N LYS A 115 -15.57 -5.02 11.24
CA LYS A 115 -16.34 -6.23 11.55
C LYS A 115 -16.86 -6.93 10.30
N LYS A 116 -17.34 -6.17 9.31
CA LYS A 116 -17.81 -6.73 8.03
C LYS A 116 -16.66 -7.36 7.25
N MET A 117 -15.51 -6.69 7.19
CA MET A 117 -14.31 -7.19 6.50
C MET A 117 -13.77 -8.46 7.15
N GLU A 118 -13.74 -8.50 8.49
CA GLU A 118 -13.37 -9.69 9.26
C GLU A 118 -14.32 -10.86 8.94
N HIS A 119 -15.62 -10.62 8.95
CA HIS A 119 -16.62 -11.63 8.60
C HIS A 119 -16.45 -12.16 7.17
N GLU A 120 -16.19 -11.28 6.20
CA GLU A 120 -15.95 -11.67 4.81
C GLU A 120 -14.70 -12.56 4.69
N ILE A 121 -13.62 -12.23 5.39
CA ILE A 121 -12.41 -13.07 5.45
C ILE A 121 -12.74 -14.45 6.01
N GLU A 122 -13.51 -14.53 7.10
CA GLU A 122 -13.91 -15.81 7.69
C GLU A 122 -14.77 -16.66 6.74
N VAL A 123 -15.71 -16.04 6.03
CA VAL A 123 -16.56 -16.72 5.05
C VAL A 123 -15.72 -17.30 3.90
N VAL A 124 -14.83 -16.49 3.33
CA VAL A 124 -13.94 -16.91 2.24
C VAL A 124 -12.97 -18.00 2.72
N GLN A 125 -12.44 -17.87 3.94
CA GLN A 125 -11.57 -18.88 4.54
C GLN A 125 -12.29 -20.22 4.72
N LYS A 126 -13.54 -20.23 5.24
CA LYS A 126 -14.35 -21.44 5.39
C LYS A 126 -14.64 -22.12 4.05
N ALA A 127 -14.66 -21.35 2.96
CA ALA A 127 -14.78 -21.86 1.60
C ALA A 127 -13.44 -22.35 0.98
N ASN A 128 -12.33 -22.32 1.73
CA ASN A 128 -10.97 -22.61 1.25
C ASN A 128 -10.53 -21.73 0.07
N ASP A 129 -10.99 -20.48 0.05
CA ASP A 129 -10.65 -19.51 -0.99
C ASP A 129 -9.84 -18.34 -0.39
N SER A 130 -9.48 -17.36 -1.21
CA SER A 130 -8.69 -16.19 -0.84
C SER A 130 -9.33 -14.90 -1.34
N ILE A 131 -9.09 -13.80 -0.64
CA ILE A 131 -9.63 -12.50 -0.99
C ILE A 131 -8.56 -11.42 -0.93
N GLY A 132 -8.62 -10.49 -1.87
CA GLY A 132 -7.78 -9.31 -1.91
C GLY A 132 -8.47 -8.08 -1.31
N GLY A 133 -7.80 -6.94 -1.47
CA GLY A 133 -8.31 -5.67 -0.97
C GLY A 133 -7.48 -4.50 -1.46
N THR A 134 -7.83 -3.31 -0.99
CA THR A 134 -7.10 -2.07 -1.29
C THR A 134 -6.61 -1.43 0.00
N ILE A 135 -5.43 -0.82 -0.08
CA ILE A 135 -4.81 -0.06 1.01
C ILE A 135 -4.75 1.40 0.59
N SER A 136 -5.16 2.30 1.48
CA SER A 136 -4.98 3.74 1.31
C SER A 136 -3.73 4.18 2.06
N CYS A 137 -2.90 5.00 1.42
CA CYS A 137 -1.71 5.58 2.01
C CYS A 137 -1.75 7.10 1.88
N ILE A 138 -1.50 7.80 2.98
CA ILE A 138 -1.53 9.25 3.10
C ILE A 138 -0.15 9.71 3.59
N ILE A 139 0.40 10.69 2.88
CA ILE A 139 1.63 11.38 3.26
C ILE A 139 1.26 12.81 3.66
N ILE A 140 1.71 13.23 4.83
CA ILE A 140 1.38 14.52 5.43
C ILE A 140 2.65 15.38 5.46
N ASN A 141 2.50 16.68 5.20
CA ASN A 141 3.57 17.69 5.17
C ASN A 141 4.69 17.37 4.15
N PHE A 142 4.34 16.72 3.03
CA PHE A 142 5.31 16.50 1.97
C PHE A 142 5.69 17.83 1.31
N PRO A 143 6.99 18.16 1.17
CA PRO A 143 7.43 19.44 0.64
C PRO A 143 7.10 19.59 -0.84
N VAL A 144 6.79 20.83 -1.24
CA VAL A 144 6.57 21.20 -2.64
C VAL A 144 7.86 21.10 -3.44
N GLY A 145 7.76 20.72 -4.72
CA GLY A 145 8.90 20.71 -5.65
C GLY A 145 9.81 19.48 -5.57
N ILE A 146 9.47 18.45 -4.78
CA ILE A 146 10.20 17.18 -4.78
C ILE A 146 9.69 16.25 -5.88
N GLY A 147 10.64 15.75 -6.69
CA GLY A 147 10.40 14.86 -7.82
C GLY A 147 11.43 15.15 -8.93
N GLY A 148 11.47 14.28 -9.93
CA GLY A 148 12.31 14.44 -11.11
C GLY A 148 11.49 14.45 -12.40
N PRO A 149 12.15 14.66 -13.55
CA PRO A 149 11.48 14.64 -14.85
C PRO A 149 11.09 13.21 -15.26
N ILE A 150 9.99 13.09 -16.00
CA ILE A 150 9.53 11.90 -16.75
C ILE A 150 9.63 10.59 -15.93
N PHE A 151 10.75 9.86 -16.03
CA PHE A 151 10.96 8.56 -15.37
C PHE A 151 11.40 8.65 -13.91
N ASN A 152 11.73 9.86 -13.45
CA ASN A 152 12.15 10.14 -12.08
C ASN A 152 11.12 10.97 -11.32
N SER A 153 9.89 11.10 -11.85
CA SER A 153 8.80 11.74 -11.11
C SER A 153 8.55 11.01 -9.79
N LEU A 154 7.93 11.71 -8.85
CA LEU A 154 7.62 11.13 -7.55
C LEU A 154 6.65 9.95 -7.72
N GLU A 155 5.59 10.11 -8.51
CA GLU A 155 4.65 9.02 -8.79
C GLU A 155 5.34 7.84 -9.47
N SER A 156 6.22 8.06 -10.46
CA SER A 156 6.93 6.96 -11.13
C SER A 156 7.80 6.15 -10.18
N ASN A 157 8.54 6.81 -9.29
CA ASN A 157 9.38 6.14 -8.29
C ASN A 157 8.55 5.39 -7.25
N ILE A 158 7.45 5.99 -6.76
CA ILE A 158 6.53 5.34 -5.83
C ILE A 158 5.89 4.13 -6.49
N SER A 159 5.37 4.27 -7.72
CA SER A 159 4.76 3.16 -8.46
C SER A 159 5.73 2.00 -8.62
N LYS A 160 6.98 2.26 -9.03
CA LYS A 160 8.01 1.22 -9.14
C LYS A 160 8.22 0.48 -7.81
N ALA A 161 8.33 1.21 -6.71
CA ALA A 161 8.51 0.62 -5.39
C ALA A 161 7.28 -0.21 -4.95
N ILE A 162 6.08 0.29 -5.18
CA ILE A 162 4.82 -0.38 -4.80
C ILE A 162 4.57 -1.62 -5.65
N PHE A 163 4.81 -1.59 -6.97
CA PHE A 163 4.73 -2.78 -7.83
C PHE A 163 5.80 -3.83 -7.51
N SER A 164 6.82 -3.49 -6.71
CA SER A 164 7.80 -4.46 -6.20
C SER A 164 7.28 -5.24 -4.98
N ILE A 165 6.13 -4.84 -4.40
CA ILE A 165 5.46 -5.60 -3.34
C ILE A 165 4.68 -6.76 -3.99
N PRO A 166 4.89 -8.01 -3.54
CA PRO A 166 4.18 -9.16 -4.09
C PRO A 166 2.65 -8.99 -4.03
N ALA A 167 1.95 -9.55 -5.02
CA ALA A 167 0.50 -9.51 -5.21
C ALA A 167 -0.12 -8.15 -5.57
N ILE A 168 0.63 -7.04 -5.58
CA ILE A 168 0.11 -5.76 -6.11
C ILE A 168 -0.17 -5.87 -7.61
N LYS A 169 -1.34 -5.36 -8.02
CA LYS A 169 -1.78 -5.29 -9.42
C LYS A 169 -2.15 -3.89 -9.90
N GLY A 170 -2.23 -2.93 -9.00
CA GLY A 170 -2.58 -1.56 -9.31
C GLY A 170 -2.15 -0.59 -8.22
N ILE A 171 -1.98 0.66 -8.62
CA ILE A 171 -1.73 1.81 -7.74
C ILE A 171 -2.47 3.00 -8.32
N GLU A 172 -3.01 3.84 -7.44
CA GLU A 172 -3.73 5.05 -7.78
C GLU A 172 -3.20 6.21 -6.95
N PHE A 173 -3.20 7.41 -7.53
CA PHE A 173 -2.87 8.66 -6.84
C PHE A 173 -4.09 9.58 -6.87
N GLY A 174 -4.43 10.18 -5.72
CA GLY A 174 -5.57 11.07 -5.59
C GLY A 174 -6.89 10.39 -5.99
N ALA A 175 -7.58 10.93 -7.00
CA ALA A 175 -8.83 10.34 -7.52
C ALA A 175 -8.62 9.05 -8.33
N GLY A 176 -7.39 8.68 -8.67
CA GLY A 176 -7.09 7.42 -9.34
C GLY A 176 -7.81 7.24 -10.68
N PHE A 177 -8.22 6.01 -10.98
CA PHE A 177 -8.96 5.65 -12.19
C PHE A 177 -10.31 6.38 -12.31
N LYS A 178 -10.88 6.89 -11.20
CA LYS A 178 -12.10 7.70 -11.24
C LYS A 178 -11.89 9.00 -12.00
N ALA A 179 -10.67 9.56 -12.00
CA ALA A 179 -10.34 10.79 -12.71
C ALA A 179 -10.65 10.71 -14.21
N ALA A 180 -10.48 9.54 -14.83
CA ALA A 180 -10.76 9.32 -16.25
C ALA A 180 -12.25 9.50 -16.62
N LYS A 181 -13.15 9.49 -15.62
CA LYS A 181 -14.59 9.70 -15.80
C LYS A 181 -15.04 11.11 -15.42
N MET A 182 -14.12 11.97 -14.98
CA MET A 182 -14.42 13.32 -14.49
C MET A 182 -14.15 14.36 -15.58
N LYS A 183 -14.91 15.45 -15.58
CA LYS A 183 -14.54 16.64 -16.35
C LYS A 183 -13.33 17.31 -15.70
N GLY A 184 -12.53 18.03 -16.48
CA GLY A 184 -11.38 18.79 -15.94
C GLY A 184 -11.77 19.78 -14.83
N SER A 185 -12.95 20.40 -14.93
CA SER A 185 -13.50 21.29 -13.90
C SER A 185 -13.85 20.59 -12.57
N GLU A 186 -14.05 19.27 -12.60
CA GLU A 186 -14.31 18.45 -11.42
C GLU A 186 -13.02 17.87 -10.85
N HIS A 187 -12.05 17.53 -11.71
CA HIS A 187 -10.81 16.86 -11.35
C HIS A 187 -9.68 17.81 -10.91
N ASN A 188 -9.61 19.02 -11.44
CA ASN A 188 -8.51 19.92 -11.10
C ASN A 188 -8.70 20.56 -9.72
N ASP A 189 -7.62 20.60 -8.93
CA ASP A 189 -7.58 21.31 -7.66
C ASP A 189 -7.28 22.80 -7.91
N PRO A 190 -8.22 23.73 -7.63
CA PRO A 190 -8.03 25.14 -7.92
C PRO A 190 -7.04 25.80 -6.96
N TRP A 191 -6.27 26.75 -7.48
CA TRP A 191 -5.50 27.69 -6.68
C TRP A 191 -6.44 28.57 -5.88
N THR A 192 -6.16 28.75 -4.59
CA THR A 192 -6.88 29.72 -3.76
C THR A 192 -5.92 30.61 -2.99
N ILE A 193 -6.27 31.88 -2.92
CA ILE A 193 -5.57 32.86 -2.09
C ILE A 193 -6.31 32.90 -0.76
N THR A 194 -5.63 32.59 0.33
CA THR A 194 -6.16 32.76 1.68
C THR A 194 -5.37 33.89 2.35
N LEU A 195 -6.03 35.02 2.61
CA LEU A 195 -5.44 36.12 3.36
C LEU A 195 -5.48 35.78 4.85
N PHE A 196 -4.31 35.54 5.45
CA PHE A 196 -4.16 35.65 6.89
C PHE A 196 -3.74 37.09 7.19
N PHE A 197 -4.32 37.71 8.21
CA PHE A 197 -4.13 39.13 8.57
C PHE A 197 -2.68 39.59 8.77
N TYR A 198 -1.68 38.68 8.71
CA TYR A 198 -0.26 38.99 8.77
C TYR A 198 0.64 38.21 7.77
N ASN A 199 0.11 37.37 6.87
CA ASN A 199 0.90 36.66 5.85
C ASN A 199 0.05 36.22 4.63
N LEU A 200 0.58 36.43 3.42
CA LEU A 200 0.04 35.89 2.17
C LEU A 200 0.61 34.48 1.95
N GLU A 201 -0.21 33.45 2.13
CA GLU A 201 0.12 32.08 1.73
C GLU A 201 -0.76 31.65 0.55
N LEU A 202 -0.12 31.22 -0.55
CA LEU A 202 -0.78 30.45 -1.58
C LEU A 202 -0.97 29.02 -1.06
N ARG A 203 -2.22 28.61 -0.88
CA ARG A 203 -2.56 27.24 -0.47
C ARG A 203 -3.34 26.53 -1.57
N TRP A 204 -3.08 25.23 -1.68
CA TRP A 204 -3.95 24.31 -2.40
C TRP A 204 -5.30 24.23 -1.66
N ARG A 205 -6.40 24.65 -2.29
CA ARG A 205 -7.76 24.26 -1.86
C ARG A 205 -8.39 23.37 -2.91
N LYS A 206 -7.98 22.11 -2.88
CA LYS A 206 -8.84 20.93 -2.80
C LYS A 206 -7.85 19.77 -2.64
N ILE A 207 -8.07 18.94 -1.64
CA ILE A 207 -7.70 17.53 -1.68
C ILE A 207 -9.04 16.91 -2.04
N HIS A 208 -9.19 16.23 -3.18
CA HIS A 208 -10.48 15.73 -3.69
C HIS A 208 -11.45 15.32 -2.58
N LYS A 209 -12.34 16.25 -2.21
CA LYS A 209 -13.45 16.07 -1.27
C LYS A 209 -14.70 15.83 -2.11
N LYS A 210 -15.00 14.57 -2.36
CA LYS A 210 -16.36 14.05 -2.22
C LYS A 210 -16.27 12.81 -1.37
#